data_AF-A0A0P1I9B5-F1
#
_entry.id   AF-A0A0P1I9B5-F1
#
_cell.length_a   1.000
_cell.length_b   1.000
_cell.length_c   1.000
_cell.angle_alpha   90.00
_cell.angle_beta   90.00
_cell.angle_gamma   90.00
#
_symmetry.space_group_name_H-M   'P 1'
#
loop_
_entity.id
_entity.type
_entity.pdbx_description
1 polymer ?
#
loop_
_entity_poly.entity_id
_entity_poly.type
_entity_poly.pdbx_seq_one_letter_code
_entity_poly.pdbx_strand_id
1 'polypeptide(L)'
;MHAFGLKVGELRVTMTESGGAFSGVGKFQTTGLVGVVASIHFDAASKGRLEGQSYVPATYDGHINTGKRVSETSLAFKNGIPHEISGKQDPAVPISDAMLKGAIDPMTLMWLTLRDQPDAPECSQDEKQFDGTRLARLHLTRKTTDGDKITCSGSYDRLGGYSAEELAEMSTSPASVTYQLQDGIWRSVGVKLRSRHGPATLVRRN
;
A
#
# COMPACT_ATOMS: atom_id res chain seq x y z
N MET A 1 13.07 1.39 -4.40
CA MET A 1 12.72 0.10 -3.75
C MET A 1 13.95 -0.78 -3.72
N HIS A 2 14.21 -1.40 -2.58
CA HIS A 2 15.27 -2.37 -2.38
C HIS A 2 14.68 -3.72 -1.98
N ALA A 3 15.26 -4.80 -2.48
CA ALA A 3 15.02 -6.17 -2.00
C ALA A 3 16.37 -6.75 -1.61
N PHE A 4 16.45 -7.37 -0.43
CA PHE A 4 17.73 -7.85 0.12
C PHE A 4 18.86 -6.80 0.11
N GLY A 5 18.51 -5.52 0.29
CA GLY A 5 19.47 -4.39 0.27
C GLY A 5 19.88 -3.91 -1.12
N LEU A 6 19.50 -4.60 -2.21
CA LEU A 6 19.82 -4.21 -3.58
C LEU A 6 18.68 -3.38 -4.17
N LYS A 7 19.00 -2.28 -4.87
CA LYS A 7 17.98 -1.46 -5.56
C LYS A 7 17.38 -2.28 -6.71
N VAL A 8 16.08 -2.55 -6.64
CA VAL A 8 15.36 -3.35 -7.64
C VAL A 8 14.48 -2.50 -8.55
N GLY A 9 14.06 -1.32 -8.09
CA GLY A 9 13.14 -0.47 -8.85
C GLY A 9 12.86 0.87 -8.21
N GLU A 10 12.04 1.67 -8.89
CA GLU A 10 11.60 2.98 -8.47
C GLU A 10 10.07 3.03 -8.43
N LEU A 11 9.54 3.65 -7.38
CA LEU A 11 8.13 3.93 -7.19
C LEU A 11 7.97 5.45 -7.21
N ARG A 12 7.05 5.95 -8.03
CA ARG A 12 6.61 7.35 -8.06
C ARG A 12 5.17 7.40 -7.62
N VAL A 13 4.87 8.30 -6.70
CA VAL A 13 3.52 8.51 -6.19
C VAL A 13 3.17 9.98 -6.32
N THR A 14 1.98 10.27 -6.79
CA THR A 14 1.43 11.62 -6.85
C THR A 14 0.00 11.56 -6.37
N MET A 15 -0.37 12.46 -5.47
CA MET A 15 -1.74 12.63 -4.99
C MET A 15 -2.10 14.10 -5.09
N THR A 16 -3.32 14.38 -5.51
CA THR A 16 -3.89 15.73 -5.55
C THR A 16 -5.16 15.75 -4.73
N GLU A 17 -5.28 16.74 -3.85
CA GLU A 17 -6.49 17.01 -3.07
C GLU A 17 -7.07 18.35 -3.51
N SER A 18 -8.35 18.38 -3.85
CA SER A 18 -9.03 19.60 -4.30
C SER A 18 -10.52 19.49 -4.09
N GLY A 19 -11.15 20.54 -3.54
CA GLY A 19 -12.60 20.61 -3.40
C GLY A 19 -13.21 19.46 -2.57
N GLY A 20 -12.49 18.92 -1.58
CA GLY A 20 -12.92 17.77 -0.79
C GLY A 20 -12.83 16.42 -1.52
N ALA A 21 -12.20 16.38 -2.69
CA ALA A 21 -11.90 15.17 -3.44
C ALA A 21 -10.39 14.88 -3.44
N PHE A 22 -10.03 13.63 -3.68
CA PHE A 22 -8.65 13.22 -3.94
C PHE A 22 -8.54 12.39 -5.22
N SER A 23 -7.37 12.47 -5.86
CA SER A 23 -6.97 11.61 -6.97
C SER A 23 -5.49 11.28 -6.85
N GLY A 24 -5.16 10.00 -6.86
CA GLY A 24 -3.81 9.49 -6.69
C GLY A 24 -3.39 8.59 -7.84
N VAL A 25 -2.11 8.66 -8.20
CA VAL A 25 -1.47 7.75 -9.15
C VAL A 25 -0.16 7.24 -8.58
N GLY A 26 0.11 5.97 -8.81
CA GLY A 26 1.32 5.27 -8.39
C GLY A 26 1.90 4.53 -9.57
N LYS A 27 3.22 4.67 -9.80
CA LYS A 27 3.93 3.98 -10.87
C LYS A 27 5.19 3.35 -10.33
N PHE A 28 5.31 2.04 -10.44
CA PHE A 28 6.51 1.29 -10.14
C PHE A 28 7.09 0.65 -11.38
N GLN A 29 8.41 0.70 -11.49
CA GLN A 29 9.17 0.00 -12.52
C GLN A 29 10.45 -0.57 -11.94
N THR A 30 10.83 -1.77 -12.37
CA THR A 30 12.17 -2.30 -12.09
C THR A 30 13.24 -1.49 -12.81
N THR A 31 14.43 -1.40 -12.23
CA THR A 31 15.52 -0.56 -12.76
C THR A 31 16.86 -1.30 -12.77
N GLY A 32 17.81 -0.82 -13.57
CA GLY A 32 19.17 -1.37 -13.61
C GLY A 32 19.21 -2.82 -14.11
N LEU A 33 20.18 -3.59 -13.62
CA LEU A 33 20.37 -5.00 -14.02
C LEU A 33 19.17 -5.89 -13.71
N VAL A 34 18.41 -5.58 -12.65
CA VAL A 34 17.16 -6.29 -12.35
C VAL A 34 16.11 -6.05 -13.43
N GLY A 35 16.00 -4.81 -13.93
CA GLY A 35 15.08 -4.47 -15.02
C GLY A 35 15.38 -5.17 -16.34
N VAL A 36 16.66 -5.50 -16.59
CA VAL A 36 17.10 -6.27 -17.77
C VAL A 36 16.69 -7.75 -17.66
N VAL A 37 16.75 -8.32 -16.46
CA VAL A 37 16.40 -9.74 -16.21
C VAL A 37 14.90 -9.94 -16.01
N ALA A 38 14.23 -8.98 -15.36
CA ALA A 38 12.80 -9.00 -15.06
C ALA A 38 12.23 -7.58 -15.10
N SER A 39 11.56 -7.25 -16.21
CA SER A 39 10.86 -5.98 -16.38
C SER A 39 9.46 -6.08 -15.74
N ILE A 40 9.30 -5.48 -14.56
CA ILE A 40 8.01 -5.41 -13.86
C ILE A 40 7.56 -3.96 -13.85
N HIS A 41 6.34 -3.73 -14.31
CA HIS A 41 5.64 -2.45 -14.30
C HIS A 41 4.35 -2.60 -13.50
N PHE A 42 4.07 -1.60 -12.68
CA PHE A 42 2.84 -1.49 -11.93
C PHE A 42 2.34 -0.05 -12.02
N ASP A 43 1.12 0.11 -12.50
CA ASP A 43 0.41 1.39 -12.50
C ASP A 43 -0.83 1.23 -11.61
N ALA A 44 -1.07 2.19 -10.74
CA ALA A 44 -2.27 2.27 -9.93
C ALA A 44 -2.85 3.67 -9.96
N ALA A 45 -4.17 3.76 -9.92
CA ALA A 45 -4.91 5.00 -9.77
C ALA A 45 -6.02 4.81 -8.75
N SER A 46 -6.26 5.84 -7.93
CA SER A 46 -7.42 5.88 -7.04
C SER A 46 -8.03 7.27 -7.06
N LYS A 47 -9.35 7.32 -6.91
CA LYS A 47 -10.12 8.56 -6.77
C LYS A 47 -11.14 8.39 -5.66
N GLY A 48 -11.41 9.47 -4.94
CA GLY A 48 -12.37 9.45 -3.87
C GLY A 48 -12.62 10.83 -3.29
N ARG A 49 -13.15 10.83 -2.07
CA ARG A 49 -13.50 12.02 -1.31
C ARG A 49 -12.86 12.02 0.07
N LEU A 50 -12.67 13.21 0.60
CA LEU A 50 -12.25 13.45 1.97
C LEU A 50 -13.51 13.62 2.84
N GLU A 51 -13.59 12.83 3.91
CA GLU A 51 -14.60 12.99 4.96
C GLU A 51 -13.85 13.31 6.26
N GLY A 52 -13.70 14.60 6.57
CA GLY A 52 -12.81 15.04 7.65
C GLY A 52 -11.35 14.69 7.33
N GLN A 53 -10.73 13.85 8.16
CA GLN A 53 -9.37 13.34 7.95
C GLN A 53 -9.32 12.00 7.21
N SER A 54 -10.48 11.41 6.89
CA SER A 54 -10.60 10.10 6.28
C SER A 54 -10.62 10.17 4.75
N TYR A 55 -9.88 9.27 4.10
CA TYR A 55 -9.90 9.10 2.65
C TYR A 55 -10.91 8.00 2.32
N VAL A 56 -11.99 8.39 1.66
CA VAL A 56 -13.06 7.47 1.24
C VAL A 56 -12.89 7.22 -0.26
N PRO A 57 -12.23 6.13 -0.67
CA PRO A 57 -12.08 5.80 -2.08
C PRO A 57 -13.45 5.52 -2.71
N ALA A 58 -13.56 5.87 -3.99
CA ALA A 58 -14.72 5.63 -4.84
C ALA A 58 -14.39 4.66 -5.97
N THR A 59 -13.20 4.80 -6.56
CA THR A 59 -12.71 3.93 -7.64
C THR A 59 -11.24 3.65 -7.48
N TYR A 60 -10.82 2.45 -7.88
CA TYR A 60 -9.42 2.08 -8.03
C TYR A 60 -9.20 1.31 -9.33
N ASP A 61 -8.09 1.60 -9.99
CA ASP A 61 -7.60 0.85 -11.15
C ASP A 61 -6.15 0.44 -10.90
N GLY A 62 -5.85 -0.83 -11.13
CA GLY A 62 -4.51 -1.39 -11.02
C GLY A 62 -4.15 -2.17 -12.28
N HIS A 63 -2.95 -1.94 -12.80
CA HIS A 63 -2.38 -2.67 -13.92
C HIS A 63 -0.99 -3.18 -13.53
N ILE A 64 -0.78 -4.50 -13.65
CA ILE A 64 0.47 -5.17 -13.32
C ILE A 64 0.96 -5.91 -14.55
N ASN A 65 2.16 -5.57 -15.02
CA ASN A 65 2.83 -6.29 -16.09
C ASN A 65 4.18 -6.79 -15.61
N THR A 66 4.33 -8.10 -15.51
CA THR A 66 5.58 -8.76 -15.04
C THR A 66 6.44 -9.27 -16.20
N GLY A 67 6.11 -8.93 -17.44
CA GLY A 67 6.67 -9.51 -18.66
C GLY A 67 6.15 -10.93 -18.97
N LYS A 68 5.79 -11.71 -17.95
CA LYS A 68 5.20 -13.05 -18.07
C LYS A 68 3.68 -13.06 -17.97
N ARG A 69 3.14 -12.09 -17.22
CA ARG A 69 1.71 -11.96 -16.94
C ARG A 69 1.34 -10.50 -16.91
N VAL A 70 0.20 -10.20 -17.53
CA VAL A 70 -0.52 -8.94 -17.40
C VAL A 70 -1.77 -9.20 -16.55
N SER A 71 -2.01 -8.35 -15.56
CA SER A 71 -3.19 -8.37 -14.71
C SER A 71 -3.76 -6.96 -14.62
N GLU A 72 -5.07 -6.87 -14.71
CA GLU A 72 -5.82 -5.63 -14.56
C GLU A 72 -6.90 -5.87 -13.52
N THR A 73 -7.11 -4.87 -12.66
CA THR A 73 -8.15 -4.87 -11.64
C THR A 73 -8.78 -3.50 -11.60
N SER A 74 -10.11 -3.44 -11.61
CA SER A 74 -10.88 -2.22 -11.35
C SER A 74 -11.88 -2.48 -10.24
N LEU A 75 -11.89 -1.59 -9.25
CA LEU A 75 -12.78 -1.66 -8.09
C LEU A 75 -13.66 -0.41 -8.02
N ALA A 76 -14.90 -0.59 -7.61
CA ALA A 76 -15.76 0.51 -7.17
C ALA A 76 -16.16 0.31 -5.71
N PHE A 77 -16.19 1.40 -4.95
CA PHE A 77 -16.50 1.38 -3.53
C PHE A 77 -17.93 1.89 -3.32
N LYS A 78 -18.80 1.04 -2.79
CA LYS A 78 -20.19 1.38 -2.47
C LYS A 78 -20.42 1.20 -0.98
N ASN A 79 -20.85 2.26 -0.32
CA ASN A 79 -21.07 2.26 1.13
C ASN A 79 -19.84 1.76 1.92
N GLY A 80 -18.62 2.08 1.45
CA GLY A 80 -17.37 1.62 2.05
C GLY A 80 -17.07 0.12 1.87
N ILE A 81 -17.71 -0.56 0.92
CA ILE A 81 -17.39 -1.93 0.52
C ILE A 81 -16.83 -1.90 -0.90
N PRO A 82 -15.60 -2.38 -1.14
CA PRO A 82 -15.09 -2.56 -2.50
C PRO A 82 -15.82 -3.69 -3.22
N HIS A 83 -16.15 -3.44 -4.48
CA HIS A 83 -16.67 -4.43 -5.41
C HIS A 83 -15.80 -4.45 -6.66
N GLU A 84 -15.43 -5.65 -7.09
CA GLU A 84 -14.72 -5.81 -8.35
C GLU A 84 -15.65 -5.52 -9.53
N ILE A 85 -15.21 -4.60 -10.39
CA ILE A 85 -15.89 -4.23 -11.63
C ILE A 85 -15.31 -5.01 -12.79
N SER A 86 -13.99 -5.20 -12.77
CA SER A 86 -13.28 -6.07 -13.70
C SER A 86 -12.00 -6.59 -13.09
N GLY A 87 -11.68 -7.82 -13.43
CA GLY A 87 -10.45 -8.52 -13.11
C GLY A 87 -10.57 -9.95 -13.58
N LYS A 88 -9.44 -10.64 -13.74
CA LYS A 88 -9.41 -11.99 -14.31
C LYS A 88 -9.11 -13.08 -13.29
N GLN A 89 -8.90 -12.70 -12.03
CA GLN A 89 -8.46 -13.61 -11.00
C GLN A 89 -9.42 -13.55 -9.83
N ASP A 90 -9.93 -14.71 -9.44
CA ASP A 90 -10.72 -14.83 -8.23
C ASP A 90 -9.82 -14.91 -6.98
N PRO A 91 -10.33 -14.49 -5.80
CA PRO A 91 -9.68 -14.80 -4.54
C PRO A 91 -9.56 -16.33 -4.36
N ALA A 92 -8.50 -16.81 -3.69
CA ALA A 92 -8.33 -18.26 -3.47
C ALA A 92 -9.42 -18.83 -2.55
N VAL A 93 -9.91 -17.99 -1.62
CA VAL A 93 -11.06 -18.26 -0.76
C VAL A 93 -11.99 -17.06 -0.83
N PRO A 94 -13.31 -17.24 -1.02
CA PRO A 94 -14.26 -16.12 -1.06
C PRO A 94 -14.17 -15.22 0.19
N ILE A 95 -14.33 -13.92 -0.01
CA ILE A 95 -14.31 -12.91 1.06
C ILE A 95 -15.71 -12.33 1.19
N SER A 96 -16.24 -12.27 2.42
CA SER A 96 -17.57 -11.69 2.65
C SER A 96 -17.54 -10.16 2.68
N ASP A 97 -18.66 -9.54 2.29
CA ASP A 97 -18.86 -8.08 2.38
C ASP A 97 -18.60 -7.52 3.78
N ALA A 98 -18.95 -8.29 4.82
CA ALA A 98 -18.70 -7.92 6.21
C ALA A 98 -17.19 -7.77 6.50
N MET A 99 -16.35 -8.64 5.94
CA MET A 99 -14.90 -8.52 6.04
C MET A 99 -14.36 -7.34 5.24
N LEU A 100 -14.92 -7.08 4.06
CA LEU A 100 -14.50 -6.02 3.14
C LEU A 100 -14.93 -4.61 3.61
N LYS A 101 -15.94 -4.49 4.47
CA LYS A 101 -16.44 -3.21 4.98
C LYS A 101 -15.32 -2.34 5.58
N GLY A 102 -15.15 -1.13 5.05
CA GLY A 102 -14.13 -0.17 5.47
C GLY A 102 -12.74 -0.43 4.88
N ALA A 103 -12.58 -1.42 3.99
CA ALA A 103 -11.33 -1.57 3.27
C ALA A 103 -11.15 -0.43 2.26
N ILE A 104 -9.90 0.02 2.12
CA ILE A 104 -9.44 0.97 1.11
C ILE A 104 -8.65 0.24 0.02
N ASP A 105 -8.36 0.93 -1.08
CA ASP A 105 -7.53 0.39 -2.15
C ASP A 105 -6.01 0.53 -1.85
N PRO A 106 -5.14 -0.22 -2.55
CA PRO A 106 -3.69 -0.15 -2.34
C PRO A 106 -3.07 1.23 -2.59
N MET A 107 -3.59 2.03 -3.51
CA MET A 107 -3.08 3.37 -3.79
C MET A 107 -3.44 4.34 -2.65
N THR A 108 -4.66 4.26 -2.12
CA THR A 108 -5.07 5.04 -0.94
C THR A 108 -4.22 4.66 0.27
N LEU A 109 -3.99 3.36 0.54
CA LEU A 109 -3.12 2.95 1.66
C LEU A 109 -1.69 3.48 1.47
N MET A 110 -1.14 3.33 0.26
CA MET A 110 0.19 3.82 -0.07
C MET A 110 0.32 5.33 0.16
N TRP A 111 -0.70 6.12 -0.19
CA TRP A 111 -0.72 7.56 0.11
C TRP A 111 -0.72 7.83 1.61
N LEU A 112 -1.61 7.20 2.38
CA LEU A 112 -1.69 7.38 3.83
C LEU A 112 -0.35 7.10 4.53
N THR A 113 0.39 6.10 4.04
CA THR A 113 1.69 5.69 4.58
C THR A 113 2.87 6.59 4.14
N LEU A 114 2.79 7.21 2.96
CA LEU A 114 3.92 7.94 2.37
C LEU A 114 3.77 9.46 2.42
N ARG A 115 2.56 9.98 2.66
CA ARG A 115 2.29 11.41 2.66
C ARG A 115 3.07 12.15 3.73
N ASP A 116 3.34 13.41 3.43
CA ASP A 116 3.89 14.37 4.38
C ASP A 116 2.83 14.73 5.42
N GLN A 117 3.25 14.89 6.67
CA GLN A 117 2.38 15.19 7.80
C GLN A 117 2.83 16.49 8.47
N PRO A 118 1.92 17.44 8.74
CA PRO A 118 2.27 18.67 9.46
C PRO A 118 2.64 18.36 10.92
N ASP A 119 1.94 17.39 11.51
CA ASP A 119 2.12 16.99 12.90
C ASP A 119 2.94 15.70 13.01
N ALA A 120 3.50 15.48 14.20
CA ALA A 120 4.26 14.27 14.49
C ALA A 120 3.36 13.03 14.38
N PRO A 121 3.77 11.97 13.64
CA PRO A 121 2.96 10.77 13.51
C PRO A 121 2.60 10.17 14.86
N GLU A 122 1.32 9.89 15.06
CA GLU A 122 0.81 9.24 16.28
C GLU A 122 1.06 7.74 16.31
N CYS A 123 1.39 7.15 15.16
CA CYS A 123 1.55 5.70 14.99
C CYS A 123 0.29 4.93 15.45
N SER A 124 -0.87 5.33 14.96
CA SER A 124 -2.19 4.74 15.23
C SER A 124 -2.85 4.21 13.94
N GLN A 125 -2.07 3.97 12.89
CA GLN A 125 -2.58 3.58 11.58
C GLN A 125 -3.14 2.16 11.63
N ASP A 126 -4.38 2.01 11.18
CA ASP A 126 -5.10 0.74 11.25
C ASP A 126 -6.06 0.57 10.06
N GLU A 127 -5.50 0.17 8.92
CA GLU A 127 -6.21 0.22 7.65
C GLU A 127 -6.33 -1.16 7.01
N LYS A 128 -7.55 -1.52 6.59
CA LYS A 128 -7.77 -2.69 5.73
C LYS A 128 -7.54 -2.31 4.28
N GLN A 129 -6.80 -3.13 3.54
CA GLN A 129 -6.56 -2.96 2.11
C GLN A 129 -7.15 -4.13 1.34
N PHE A 130 -7.90 -3.85 0.28
CA PHE A 130 -8.36 -4.86 -0.66
C PHE A 130 -7.88 -4.57 -2.07
N ASP A 131 -7.27 -5.56 -2.74
CA ASP A 131 -6.67 -5.40 -4.07
C ASP A 131 -7.48 -6.04 -5.21
N GLY A 132 -8.70 -6.51 -4.94
CA GLY A 132 -9.54 -7.31 -5.84
C GLY A 132 -9.54 -8.79 -5.51
N THR A 133 -8.45 -9.32 -4.95
CA THR A 133 -8.35 -10.76 -4.65
C THR A 133 -7.88 -11.06 -3.23
N ARG A 134 -7.25 -10.11 -2.57
CA ARG A 134 -6.66 -10.27 -1.24
C ARG A 134 -7.07 -9.11 -0.34
N LEU A 135 -7.54 -9.46 0.85
CA LEU A 135 -7.79 -8.54 1.95
C LEU A 135 -6.63 -8.64 2.95
N ALA A 136 -5.95 -7.53 3.17
CA ALA A 136 -4.90 -7.38 4.15
C ALA A 136 -5.18 -6.22 5.11
N ARG A 137 -4.38 -6.10 6.17
CA ARG A 137 -4.46 -4.98 7.13
C ARG A 137 -3.08 -4.48 7.48
N LEU A 138 -2.86 -3.18 7.37
CA LEU A 138 -1.70 -2.52 7.95
C LEU A 138 -2.09 -2.02 9.34
N HIS A 139 -1.39 -2.50 10.36
CA HIS A 139 -1.63 -2.14 11.75
C HIS A 139 -0.32 -1.66 12.39
N LEU A 140 -0.18 -0.35 12.59
CA LEU A 140 1.01 0.28 13.18
C LEU A 140 0.62 0.96 14.48
N THR A 141 1.15 0.47 15.60
CA THR A 141 0.79 0.95 16.95
C THR A 141 1.99 1.31 17.80
N ARG A 142 3.19 0.85 17.44
CA ARG A 142 4.40 1.09 18.23
C ARG A 142 5.15 2.32 17.72
N LYS A 143 5.23 3.36 18.55
CA LYS A 143 6.04 4.56 18.29
C LYS A 143 7.42 4.45 18.92
N THR A 144 8.45 4.79 18.17
CA THR A 144 9.82 4.98 18.68
C THR A 144 10.36 6.29 18.15
N THR A 145 10.81 7.16 19.05
CA THR A 145 11.31 8.50 18.73
C THR A 145 12.81 8.57 19.00
N ASP A 146 13.55 9.13 18.06
CA ASP A 146 15.00 9.37 18.15
C ASP A 146 15.31 10.73 17.49
N GLY A 147 15.37 11.79 18.30
CA GLY A 147 15.48 13.16 17.83
C GLY A 147 14.41 13.52 16.80
N ASP A 148 14.84 13.93 15.62
CA ASP A 148 13.99 14.30 14.48
C ASP A 148 13.44 13.10 13.69
N LYS A 149 13.50 11.89 14.25
CA LYS A 149 13.00 10.67 13.61
C LYS A 149 11.94 9.99 14.47
N ILE A 150 10.85 9.57 13.82
CA ILE A 150 9.80 8.74 14.42
C ILE A 150 9.67 7.48 13.57
N THR A 151 9.72 6.31 14.20
CA THR A 151 9.40 5.04 13.55
C THR A 151 8.11 4.46 14.13
N CYS A 152 7.12 4.27 13.27
CA CYS A 152 5.89 3.54 13.56
C CYS A 152 6.07 2.08 13.13
N SER A 153 5.87 1.13 14.04
CA SER A 153 6.04 -0.32 13.77
C SER A 153 4.81 -1.12 14.16
N GLY A 154 4.62 -2.25 13.48
CA GLY A 154 3.54 -3.21 13.74
C GLY A 154 3.54 -4.33 12.69
N SER A 155 2.37 -4.61 12.12
CA SER A 155 2.15 -5.74 11.21
C SER A 155 1.45 -5.36 9.90
N TYR A 156 1.68 -6.21 8.91
CA TYR A 156 0.86 -6.35 7.71
C TYR A 156 0.28 -7.76 7.70
N ASP A 157 -1.03 -7.85 7.94
CA ASP A 157 -1.73 -9.10 8.21
C ASP A 157 -2.60 -9.52 7.02
N ARG A 158 -2.53 -10.80 6.66
CA ARG A 158 -3.39 -11.41 5.65
C ARG A 158 -4.71 -11.83 6.30
N LEU A 159 -5.81 -11.22 5.89
CA LEU A 159 -7.12 -11.44 6.52
C LEU A 159 -8.07 -12.31 5.70
N GLY A 160 -8.02 -12.22 4.37
CA GLY A 160 -8.96 -12.93 3.51
C GLY A 160 -8.50 -13.01 2.06
N GLY A 161 -9.05 -13.97 1.32
CA GLY A 161 -8.70 -14.20 -0.07
C GLY A 161 -7.51 -15.15 -0.28
N TYR A 162 -6.87 -15.62 0.78
CA TYR A 162 -5.70 -16.50 0.74
C TYR A 162 -6.08 -17.97 0.98
N SER A 163 -5.35 -18.90 0.37
CA SER A 163 -5.46 -20.33 0.67
C SER A 163 -4.89 -20.67 2.06
N ALA A 164 -5.22 -21.86 2.56
CA ALA A 164 -4.65 -22.36 3.80
C ALA A 164 -3.13 -22.49 3.72
N GLU A 165 -2.57 -22.91 2.57
CA GLU A 165 -1.12 -22.99 2.39
C GLU A 165 -0.46 -21.60 2.43
N GLU A 166 -1.07 -20.59 1.77
CA GLU A 166 -0.55 -19.23 1.76
C GLU A 166 -0.51 -18.62 3.17
N LEU A 167 -1.53 -18.88 4.00
CA LEU A 167 -1.59 -18.41 5.37
C LEU A 167 -0.61 -19.15 6.29
N ALA A 168 -0.41 -20.46 6.06
CA ALA A 168 0.57 -21.25 6.79
C ALA A 168 2.01 -20.82 6.47
N GLU A 169 2.30 -20.42 5.22
CA GLU A 169 3.61 -19.90 4.83
C GLU A 169 3.89 -18.56 5.52
N MET A 170 2.90 -17.64 5.52
CA MET A 170 3.03 -16.33 6.15
C MET A 170 1.66 -15.67 6.29
N SER A 171 1.10 -15.62 7.50
CA SER A 171 -0.13 -14.88 7.79
C SER A 171 0.14 -13.42 8.18
N THR A 172 1.21 -13.19 8.94
CA THR A 172 1.59 -11.89 9.48
C THR A 172 3.02 -11.55 9.12
N SER A 173 3.22 -10.32 8.67
CA SER A 173 4.54 -9.79 8.32
C SER A 173 4.86 -8.55 9.14
N PRO A 174 6.06 -8.45 9.77
CA PRO A 174 6.48 -7.19 10.37
C PRO A 174 6.50 -6.04 9.35
N ALA A 175 5.96 -4.90 9.76
CA ALA A 175 5.92 -3.67 8.96
C ALA A 175 6.39 -2.48 9.81
N SER A 176 7.08 -1.52 9.16
CA SER A 176 7.38 -0.24 9.79
C SER A 176 7.52 0.89 8.79
N VAL A 177 7.25 2.10 9.28
CA VAL A 177 7.39 3.36 8.54
C VAL A 177 8.22 4.31 9.38
N THR A 178 9.27 4.87 8.79
CA THR A 178 10.12 5.86 9.41
C THR A 178 9.83 7.23 8.80
N TYR A 179 9.53 8.19 9.67
CA TYR A 179 9.34 9.59 9.36
C TYR A 179 10.52 10.40 9.88
N GLN A 180 10.87 11.47 9.17
CA GLN A 180 11.88 12.42 9.59
C GLN A 180 11.31 13.84 9.51
N LEU A 181 11.52 14.64 10.56
CA LEU A 181 11.19 16.06 10.56
C LEU A 181 12.18 16.81 9.67
N GLN A 182 11.66 17.51 8.67
CA GLN A 182 12.44 18.33 7.74
C GLN A 182 11.62 19.57 7.38
N ASP A 183 12.19 20.76 7.57
CA ASP A 183 11.53 22.04 7.27
C ASP A 183 10.18 22.21 7.99
N GLY A 184 10.06 21.67 9.21
CA GLY A 184 8.82 21.68 9.99
C GLY A 184 7.75 20.68 9.53
N ILE A 185 8.07 19.79 8.58
CA ILE A 185 7.15 18.79 8.04
C ILE A 185 7.71 17.38 8.30
N TRP A 186 6.86 16.47 8.78
CA TRP A 186 7.22 15.07 8.95
C TRP A 186 7.08 14.34 7.62
N ARG A 187 8.22 13.95 7.05
CA ARG A 187 8.30 13.25 5.77
C ARG A 187 8.52 11.77 5.99
N SER A 188 7.72 10.90 5.38
CA SER A 188 8.02 9.47 5.32
C SER A 188 9.33 9.30 4.53
N VAL A 189 10.38 8.76 5.16
CA VAL A 189 11.71 8.55 4.54
C VAL A 189 11.99 7.09 4.24
N GLY A 190 11.24 6.17 4.85
CA GLY A 190 11.36 4.75 4.53
C GLY A 190 10.21 3.89 5.04
N VAL A 191 9.97 2.81 4.33
CA VAL A 191 9.02 1.75 4.71
C VAL A 191 9.75 0.42 4.65
N LYS A 192 9.58 -0.42 5.66
CA LYS A 192 10.11 -1.78 5.69
C LYS A 192 8.95 -2.77 5.81
N LEU A 193 8.98 -3.80 4.97
CA LEU A 193 8.05 -4.91 5.00
C LEU A 193 8.81 -6.21 4.81
N ARG A 194 8.43 -7.27 5.52
CA ARG A 194 8.90 -8.63 5.22
C ARG A 194 7.92 -9.33 4.29
N SER A 195 8.36 -9.73 3.11
CA SER A 195 7.58 -10.59 2.22
C SER A 195 8.01 -12.05 2.35
N ARG A 196 7.27 -12.97 1.71
CA ARG A 196 7.71 -14.38 1.56
C ARG A 196 9.07 -14.50 0.87
N HIS A 197 9.36 -13.57 -0.03
CA HIS A 197 10.62 -13.49 -0.76
C HIS A 197 11.70 -12.71 -0.01
N GLY A 198 11.53 -12.45 1.29
CA GLY A 198 12.48 -11.67 2.08
C GLY A 198 12.11 -10.19 2.24
N PRO A 199 13.02 -9.39 2.83
CA PRO A 199 12.74 -8.00 3.18
C PRO A 199 12.66 -7.10 1.95
N ALA A 200 11.61 -6.29 1.91
CA ALA A 200 11.42 -5.19 0.98
C ALA A 200 11.56 -3.86 1.72
N THR A 201 12.21 -2.89 1.09
CA THR A 201 12.37 -1.55 1.65
C THR A 201 12.10 -0.48 0.60
N LEU A 202 11.21 0.45 0.94
CA LEU A 202 11.06 1.71 0.22
C LEU A 202 11.93 2.75 0.93
N VAL A 203 12.65 3.54 0.15
CA VAL A 203 13.46 4.66 0.63
C VAL A 203 13.04 5.84 -0.22
N ARG A 204 12.66 6.95 0.43
CA ARG A 204 12.31 8.18 -0.29
C ARG A 204 13.57 8.75 -0.91
N ARG A 205 13.47 9.16 -2.18
CA ARG A 205 14.50 9.97 -2.82
C ARG A 205 14.13 11.43 -2.60
N ASN A 206 15.00 12.15 -1.91
CA ASN A 206 14.91 13.61 -1.75
C ASN A 206 15.51 14.30 -2.97
#